data_AF-A0A3N6SDI1-F1
#
_entry.id   AF-A0A3N6SDI1-F1
#
_cell.length_a   1.000
_cell.length_b   1.000
_cell.length_c   1.000
_cell.angle_alpha   90.00
_cell.angle_beta   90.00
_cell.angle_gamma   90.00
#
_symmetry.space_group_name_H-M   'P 1'
#
loop_
_entity.id
_entity.type
_entity.pdbx_description
1 polymer ?
#
loop_
_entity_poly.entity_id
_entity_poly.type
_entity_poly.pdbx_seq_one_letter_code
_entity_poly.pdbx_strand_id
1 'polypeptide(L)'
;MVHTFYLRFLQRTFAYSLTHAGIYLPAELNPFIFSEEDLSMSTLKLLLVKNGSNEWHQMWSKLAKHPSNRALPDPSVANNYGEVWQYMETVEKRVLWFKRYIHCFRHRLHPACGRYMTISITASHTFNPDDSDDAFYHQFG
;
A
#
# COMPACT_ATOMS: atom_id res chain seq x y z
N MET A 1 -9.98 6.34 14.34
CA MET A 1 -9.14 5.32 13.66
C MET A 1 -8.27 5.94 12.54
N VAL A 2 -7.68 7.12 12.80
CA VAL A 2 -6.79 7.88 11.87
C VAL A 2 -5.36 7.99 12.44
N HIS A 3 -5.15 7.48 13.66
CA HIS A 3 -3.95 7.70 14.45
C HIS A 3 -2.75 6.83 14.02
N THR A 4 -2.99 5.68 13.40
CA THR A 4 -1.94 4.67 13.15
C THR A 4 -1.11 4.95 11.88
N PHE A 5 -1.67 5.68 10.91
CA PHE A 5 -0.93 6.05 9.70
C PHE A 5 0.00 7.24 9.92
N TYR A 6 -0.37 8.19 10.79
CA TYR A 6 0.46 9.34 11.14
C TYR A 6 1.72 8.94 11.93
N LEU A 7 1.60 7.92 12.79
CA LEU A 7 2.73 7.38 13.57
C LEU A 7 3.81 6.73 12.68
N ARG A 8 3.42 6.04 11.59
CA ARG A 8 4.38 5.41 10.67
C ARG A 8 5.18 6.42 9.83
N PHE A 9 4.61 7.59 9.54
CA PHE A 9 5.31 8.64 8.80
C PHE A 9 6.27 9.43 9.71
N LEU A 10 5.82 9.80 10.92
CA LEU A 10 6.64 10.54 11.88
C LEU A 10 7.83 9.71 12.40
N GLN A 11 7.67 8.40 12.62
CA GLN A 11 8.79 7.54 13.03
C GLN A 11 9.88 7.46 11.96
N ARG A 12 9.50 7.51 10.67
CA ARG A 12 10.42 7.46 9.53
C ARG A 12 11.24 8.74 9.37
N THR A 13 10.68 9.89 9.75
CA THR A 13 11.41 11.18 9.72
C THR A 13 12.29 11.37 10.96
N PHE A 14 11.82 10.95 12.14
CA PHE A 14 12.55 11.14 13.40
C PHE A 14 13.80 10.25 13.50
N ALA A 15 13.71 8.99 13.05
CA ALA A 15 14.85 8.07 13.05
C ALA A 15 15.97 8.53 12.10
N TYR A 16 15.62 9.13 10.96
CA TYR A 16 16.58 9.64 9.97
C TYR A 16 17.30 10.91 10.45
N SER A 17 16.58 11.78 11.16
CA SER A 17 17.14 13.02 11.72
C SER A 17 18.09 12.76 12.91
N LEU A 18 17.83 11.74 13.74
CA LEU A 18 18.65 11.45 14.92
C LEU A 18 19.96 10.75 14.57
N THR A 19 19.97 9.89 13.55
CA THR A 19 21.20 9.23 13.05
C THR A 19 22.13 10.20 12.35
N HIS A 20 21.61 11.20 11.62
CA HIS A 20 22.44 12.27 11.04
C HIS A 20 22.93 13.30 12.07
N ALA A 21 22.30 13.37 13.25
CA ALA A 21 22.70 14.23 14.36
C ALA A 21 23.62 13.55 15.39
N GLY A 22 24.01 12.28 15.16
CA GLY A 22 24.93 11.55 16.05
C GLY A 22 24.34 11.14 17.40
N ILE A 23 23.01 11.12 17.55
CA ILE A 23 22.34 10.74 18.80
C ILE A 23 21.98 9.25 18.72
N TYR A 24 22.77 8.39 19.38
CA TYR A 24 22.45 6.98 19.56
C TYR A 24 21.51 6.79 20.75
N LEU A 25 20.33 6.21 20.49
CA LEU A 25 19.44 5.74 21.55
C LEU A 25 19.94 4.40 22.12
N PRO A 26 19.84 4.17 23.44
CA PRO A 26 20.28 2.93 24.06
C PRO A 26 19.47 1.73 23.53
N ALA A 27 20.15 0.60 23.31
CA ALA A 27 19.65 -0.60 22.65
C ALA A 27 18.42 -1.25 23.31
N GLU A 28 18.10 -0.87 24.56
CA GLU A 28 17.03 -1.46 25.36
C GLU A 28 15.63 -0.91 25.06
N LEU A 29 15.49 0.07 24.17
CA LEU A 29 14.19 0.60 23.71
C LEU A 29 13.75 0.09 22.32
N ASN A 30 14.40 -0.95 21.77
CA ASN A 30 14.14 -1.41 20.40
C ASN A 30 13.58 -2.85 20.37
N PRO A 31 12.26 -3.08 20.52
CA PRO A 31 11.68 -4.41 20.40
C PRO A 31 11.52 -4.88 18.93
N PHE A 32 12.12 -4.20 17.94
CA PHE A 32 12.01 -4.58 16.54
C PHE A 32 13.30 -4.25 15.77
N ILE A 33 14.40 -4.90 16.16
CA ILE A 33 15.55 -5.03 15.27
C ILE A 33 15.17 -6.08 14.22
N PHE A 34 14.65 -5.62 13.09
CA PHE A 34 14.79 -6.39 11.86
C PHE A 34 16.28 -6.48 11.57
N SER A 35 16.81 -7.68 11.38
CA SER A 35 18.22 -7.89 11.08
C SER A 35 18.59 -7.15 9.80
N GLU A 36 19.82 -6.63 9.70
CA GLU A 36 20.31 -6.06 8.43
C GLU A 36 20.30 -7.11 7.30
N GLU A 37 20.27 -8.40 7.62
CA GLU A 37 20.05 -9.50 6.66
C GLU A 37 18.62 -9.55 6.10
N ASP A 38 17.58 -9.18 6.88
CA ASP A 38 16.20 -9.02 6.38
C ASP A 38 16.06 -7.75 5.50
N LEU A 39 16.91 -6.75 5.72
CA LEU A 39 16.98 -5.51 4.92
C LEU A 39 17.84 -5.66 3.65
N SER A 40 18.75 -6.64 3.61
CA SER A 40 19.66 -6.90 2.48
C SER A 40 19.05 -7.82 1.41
N MET A 41 18.07 -8.67 1.77
CA MET A 41 17.42 -9.62 0.85
C MET A 41 15.96 -9.28 0.50
N SER A 42 15.45 -8.15 1.00
CA SER A 42 14.28 -7.49 0.42
C SER A 42 14.71 -6.63 -0.77
N THR A 43 15.28 -7.28 -1.78
CA THR A 43 15.24 -6.77 -3.16
C THR A 43 13.83 -6.22 -3.35
N LEU A 44 13.68 -4.93 -3.67
CA LEU A 44 12.40 -4.24 -3.71
C LEU A 44 11.46 -5.04 -4.63
N LYS A 45 10.61 -5.88 -4.03
CA LYS A 45 9.78 -6.86 -4.73
C LYS A 45 8.34 -6.42 -4.54
N LEU A 46 7.72 -5.91 -5.60
CA LEU A 46 6.32 -5.52 -5.59
C LEU A 46 5.46 -6.68 -6.04
N LEU A 47 4.42 -7.01 -5.27
CA LEU A 47 3.37 -7.90 -5.71
C LEU A 47 2.33 -7.10 -6.49
N LEU A 48 2.13 -7.45 -7.75
CA LEU A 48 1.21 -6.78 -8.66
C LEU A 48 0.14 -7.76 -9.14
N VAL A 49 -1.12 -7.32 -9.14
CA VAL A 49 -2.22 -8.08 -9.73
C VAL A 49 -2.11 -7.96 -11.25
N LYS A 50 -2.25 -9.09 -11.95
CA LYS A 50 -2.22 -9.17 -13.42
C LYS A 50 -3.40 -8.40 -13.99
N ASN A 51 -3.14 -7.53 -14.97
CA ASN A 51 -4.20 -6.79 -15.63
C ASN A 51 -5.16 -7.75 -16.35
N GLY A 52 -6.46 -7.55 -16.17
CA GLY A 52 -7.51 -8.41 -16.74
C GLY A 52 -7.82 -9.69 -15.97
N SER A 53 -7.13 -9.97 -14.86
CA SER A 53 -7.51 -11.08 -13.98
C SER A 53 -8.84 -10.80 -13.28
N ASN A 54 -9.45 -11.85 -12.72
CA ASN A 54 -10.68 -11.69 -11.94
C ASN A 54 -10.44 -10.77 -10.72
N GLU A 55 -9.31 -10.90 -10.03
CA GLU A 55 -8.96 -10.00 -8.93
C GLU A 55 -8.83 -8.55 -9.37
N TRP A 56 -8.22 -8.31 -10.54
CA TRP A 56 -8.10 -6.96 -11.11
C TRP A 56 -9.47 -6.29 -11.22
N HIS A 57 -10.43 -6.98 -11.84
CA HIS A 57 -11.79 -6.44 -11.97
C HIS A 57 -12.47 -6.24 -10.61
N GLN A 58 -12.28 -7.15 -9.66
CA GLN A 58 -12.85 -7.03 -8.32
C GLN A 58 -12.27 -5.85 -7.54
N MET A 59 -10.96 -5.62 -7.56
CA MET A 59 -10.33 -4.52 -6.82
C MET A 59 -10.77 -3.16 -7.38
N TRP A 60 -10.87 -3.00 -8.70
CA TRP A 60 -11.36 -1.77 -9.33
C TRP A 60 -12.87 -1.55 -9.06
N SER A 61 -13.67 -2.61 -9.07
CA SER A 61 -15.10 -2.56 -8.70
C SER A 61 -15.30 -2.14 -7.23
N LYS A 62 -14.48 -2.65 -6.31
CA LYS A 62 -14.48 -2.22 -4.91
C LYS A 62 -14.02 -0.76 -4.76
N LEU A 63 -13.03 -0.32 -5.54
CA LEU A 63 -12.54 1.06 -5.54
C LEU A 63 -13.64 2.03 -5.95
N ALA A 64 -14.34 1.74 -7.04
CA ALA A 64 -15.46 2.55 -7.53
C ALA A 64 -16.57 2.72 -6.48
N LYS A 65 -16.81 1.69 -5.65
CA LYS A 65 -17.81 1.71 -4.58
C LYS A 65 -17.35 2.37 -3.28
N HIS A 66 -16.09 2.79 -3.18
CA HIS A 66 -15.58 3.42 -1.97
C HIS A 66 -16.33 4.73 -1.68
N PRO A 67 -16.66 5.06 -0.41
CA PRO A 67 -17.45 6.25 -0.07
C PRO A 67 -16.93 7.56 -0.66
N SER A 68 -15.60 7.69 -0.78
CA SER A 68 -14.96 8.87 -1.37
C SER A 68 -15.22 9.04 -2.87
N ASN A 69 -15.62 7.98 -3.57
CA ASN A 69 -15.88 7.98 -5.01
C ASN A 69 -17.38 8.07 -5.34
N ARG A 70 -18.26 7.98 -4.34
CA ARG A 70 -19.73 7.86 -4.53
C ARG A 70 -20.36 8.99 -5.35
N ALA A 71 -19.83 10.20 -5.22
CA ALA A 71 -20.39 11.39 -5.89
C ALA A 71 -19.67 11.73 -7.21
N LEU A 72 -18.75 10.88 -7.67
CA LEU A 72 -17.96 11.15 -8.88
C LEU A 72 -18.70 10.66 -10.13
N PRO A 73 -18.57 11.37 -11.27
CA PRO A 73 -19.14 10.93 -12.54
C PRO A 73 -18.59 9.58 -13.02
N ASP A 74 -17.28 9.36 -12.84
CA ASP A 74 -16.61 8.08 -13.06
C ASP A 74 -15.84 7.69 -11.79
N PRO A 75 -16.46 6.92 -10.88
CA PRO A 75 -15.86 6.55 -9.60
C PRO A 75 -14.59 5.69 -9.70
N SER A 76 -14.46 4.90 -10.76
CA SER A 76 -13.30 4.02 -10.99
C SER A 76 -12.07 4.79 -11.46
N VAL A 77 -12.27 5.85 -12.26
CA VAL A 77 -11.19 6.66 -12.80
C VAL A 77 -10.85 7.82 -11.87
N ALA A 78 -11.87 8.50 -11.35
CA ALA A 78 -11.77 9.71 -10.55
C ALA A 78 -10.97 10.85 -11.20
N ASN A 79 -11.06 11.00 -12.53
CA ASN A 79 -10.27 11.98 -13.29
C ASN A 79 -10.40 13.40 -12.72
N ASN A 80 -9.26 14.00 -12.41
CA ASN A 80 -9.16 15.40 -12.03
C ASN A 80 -7.92 16.02 -12.69
N TYR A 81 -8.11 16.87 -13.70
CA TYR A 81 -7.04 17.48 -14.49
C TYR A 81 -6.05 16.47 -15.09
N GLY A 82 -6.53 15.30 -15.51
CA GLY A 82 -5.71 14.23 -16.09
C GLY A 82 -5.04 13.32 -15.05
N GLU A 83 -5.15 13.62 -13.76
CA GLU A 83 -4.77 12.70 -12.69
C GLU A 83 -5.90 11.72 -12.41
N VAL A 84 -5.57 10.44 -12.30
CA VAL A 84 -6.51 9.33 -12.08
C VAL A 84 -6.00 8.42 -10.96
N TRP A 85 -6.84 7.48 -10.53
CA TRP A 85 -6.40 6.41 -9.64
C TRP A 85 -5.23 5.60 -10.24
N GLN A 86 -4.21 5.39 -9.43
CA GLN A 86 -3.04 4.58 -9.74
C GLN A 86 -3.01 3.37 -8.79
N TYR A 87 -2.99 2.18 -9.36
CA TYR A 87 -2.70 0.96 -8.60
C TYR A 87 -1.20 0.89 -8.34
N MET A 88 -0.81 0.77 -7.06
CA MET A 88 0.59 0.86 -6.64
C MET A 88 1.19 -0.53 -6.41
N GLU A 89 0.55 -1.32 -5.56
CA GLU A 89 1.03 -2.63 -5.13
C GLU A 89 -0.06 -3.38 -4.36
N THR A 90 0.22 -4.66 -4.10
CA THR A 90 -0.48 -5.47 -3.11
C THR A 90 0.46 -5.78 -1.95
N VAL A 91 0.04 -5.47 -0.73
CA VAL A 91 0.82 -5.78 0.48
C VAL A 91 0.26 -7.00 1.19
N GLU A 92 1.14 -7.92 1.59
CA GLU A 92 0.81 -8.99 2.52
C GLU A 92 0.79 -8.44 3.95
N LYS A 93 -0.31 -8.65 4.67
CA LYS A 93 -0.40 -8.39 6.11
C LYS A 93 -0.72 -9.68 6.84
N ARG A 94 0.10 -10.02 7.84
CA ARG A 94 -0.24 -11.09 8.79
C ARG A 94 -1.20 -10.53 9.83
N VAL A 95 -2.32 -11.21 10.01
CA VAL A 95 -3.32 -10.91 11.04
C VAL A 95 -3.54 -12.17 11.86
N LEU A 96 -3.05 -12.17 13.10
CA LEU A 96 -2.99 -13.35 13.97
C LEU A 96 -2.29 -14.52 13.25
N TRP A 97 -3.07 -15.51 12.81
CA TRP A 97 -2.60 -16.76 12.19
C TRP A 97 -2.81 -16.80 10.67
N PHE A 98 -3.43 -15.77 10.08
CA PHE A 98 -3.77 -15.76 8.65
C PHE A 98 -3.10 -14.60 7.92
N LYS A 99 -2.81 -14.83 6.64
CA LYS A 99 -2.38 -13.79 5.71
C LYS A 99 -3.60 -13.09 5.13
N ARG A 100 -3.50 -11.77 4.96
CA ARG A 100 -4.45 -10.96 4.20
C ARG A 100 -3.69 -10.12 3.20
N TYR A 101 -4.23 -10.03 1.99
CA TYR A 101 -3.68 -9.19 0.94
C TYR A 101 -4.49 -7.90 0.83
N ILE A 102 -3.78 -6.79 0.65
CA ILE A 102 -4.38 -5.46 0.58
C ILE A 102 -3.84 -4.74 -0.66
N HIS A 103 -4.72 -4.39 -1.57
CA HIS A 103 -4.42 -3.59 -2.75
C HIS A 103 -4.36 -2.11 -2.37
N CYS A 104 -3.27 -1.44 -2.76
CA CYS A 104 -3.00 -0.05 -2.46
C CYS A 104 -3.21 0.81 -3.71
N PHE A 105 -4.11 1.79 -3.58
CA PHE A 105 -4.40 2.78 -4.62
C PHE A 105 -3.99 4.17 -4.17
N ARG A 106 -3.56 4.98 -5.13
CA ARG A 106 -3.14 6.36 -4.94
C ARG A 106 -3.83 7.28 -5.95
N HIS A 107 -4.25 8.44 -5.49
CA HIS A 107 -4.69 9.55 -6.32
C HIS A 107 -3.90 10.80 -5.92
N ARG A 108 -3.23 11.45 -6.88
CA ARG A 108 -2.38 12.61 -6.56
C ARG A 108 -3.19 13.86 -6.20
N LEU A 109 -4.34 14.05 -6.84
CA LEU A 109 -5.24 15.17 -6.58
C LEU A 109 -6.70 14.74 -6.69
N HIS A 110 -7.26 14.13 -5.65
CA HIS A 110 -8.58 13.49 -5.72
C HIS A 110 -9.72 14.50 -5.86
N PRO A 111 -10.67 14.33 -6.81
CA PRO A 111 -11.71 15.32 -7.11
C PRO A 111 -12.63 15.65 -5.93
N ALA A 112 -12.94 14.67 -5.06
CA ALA A 112 -13.84 14.89 -3.92
C ALA A 112 -13.23 15.74 -2.79
N CYS A 113 -11.90 15.83 -2.70
CA CYS A 113 -11.23 16.53 -1.58
C CYS A 113 -10.10 17.47 -1.99
N GLY A 114 -9.80 17.57 -3.29
CA GLY A 114 -8.78 18.48 -3.83
C GLY A 114 -7.37 18.21 -3.32
N ARG A 115 -7.06 17.00 -2.84
CA ARG A 115 -5.78 16.66 -2.23
C ARG A 115 -5.33 15.24 -2.56
N TYR A 116 -4.09 14.94 -2.21
CA TYR A 116 -3.53 13.59 -2.24
C TYR A 116 -4.39 12.62 -1.43
N MET A 117 -4.66 11.44 -2.00
CA MET A 117 -5.46 10.42 -1.35
C MET A 117 -4.90 9.02 -1.60
N THR A 118 -4.97 8.18 -0.58
CA THR A 118 -4.70 6.74 -0.69
C THR A 118 -5.91 5.95 -0.21
N ILE A 119 -6.19 4.85 -0.88
CA ILE A 119 -7.24 3.89 -0.50
C ILE A 119 -6.61 2.50 -0.47
N SER A 120 -6.97 1.74 0.55
CA SER A 120 -6.58 0.34 0.70
C SER A 120 -7.81 -0.54 0.61
N ILE A 121 -7.77 -1.54 -0.26
CA ILE A 121 -8.87 -2.47 -0.51
C ILE A 121 -8.40 -3.88 -0.17
N THR A 122 -9.18 -4.62 0.60
CA THR A 122 -8.88 -6.02 0.87
C THR A 122 -9.10 -6.85 -0.39
N ALA A 123 -8.12 -7.71 -0.69
CA ALA A 123 -8.22 -8.69 -1.75
C ALA A 123 -9.43 -9.61 -1.57
N SER A 124 -9.88 -10.24 -2.65
CA SER A 124 -10.89 -11.28 -2.55
C SER A 124 -10.39 -12.46 -1.70
N HIS A 125 -11.33 -13.27 -1.21
CA HIS A 125 -11.00 -14.48 -0.45
C HIS A 125 -10.32 -15.56 -1.31
N THR A 126 -10.49 -15.48 -2.64
CA THR A 126 -9.92 -16.42 -3.61
C THR A 126 -8.58 -15.94 -4.16
N PHE A 127 -8.14 -14.72 -3.84
CA PHE A 127 -6.89 -14.18 -4.35
C PHE A 127 -5.70 -15.00 -3.88
N ASN A 128 -4.93 -15.51 -4.84
CA ASN A 128 -3.72 -16.27 -4.58
C ASN A 128 -2.52 -15.62 -5.32
N PRO A 129 -1.53 -15.04 -4.60
CA PRO A 129 -0.40 -14.39 -5.26
C PRO A 129 0.58 -15.38 -5.93
N ASP A 130 0.45 -16.68 -5.63
CA ASP A 130 1.28 -17.73 -6.24
C ASP A 130 0.65 -18.27 -7.54
N ASP A 131 -0.58 -17.86 -7.86
CA ASP A 131 -1.21 -18.11 -9.16
C ASP A 131 -0.75 -17.05 -10.17
N SER A 132 -0.05 -17.49 -11.22
CA SER A 132 0.52 -16.64 -12.27
C SER A 132 -0.53 -16.05 -13.22
N ASP A 133 -1.78 -16.52 -13.15
CA ASP A 133 -2.91 -15.90 -13.81
C ASP A 133 -3.55 -14.76 -13.00
N ASP A 134 -3.30 -14.71 -11.70
CA ASP A 134 -3.81 -13.66 -10.82
C ASP A 134 -2.79 -12.56 -10.54
N ALA A 135 -1.53 -12.91 -10.30
CA ALA A 135 -0.51 -11.95 -9.86
C ALA A 135 0.91 -12.32 -10.32
N PHE A 136 1.80 -11.35 -10.19
CA PHE A 136 3.22 -11.54 -10.41
C PHE A 136 4.02 -10.63 -9.48
N TYR A 137 5.27 -10.99 -9.27
CA TYR A 137 6.19 -10.18 -8.50
C TYR A 137 7.17 -9.45 -9.40
N HIS A 138 7.28 -8.14 -9.23
CA HIS A 138 8.24 -7.30 -9.92
C HIS A 138 9.42 -7.02 -9.00
N GLN A 139 10.63 -7.42 -9.39
CA GLN A 139 11.87 -7.12 -8.68
C GLN A 139 12.54 -5.90 -9.34
N PHE A 140 12.90 -4.90 -8.55
CA PHE A 140 13.79 -3.85 -9.03
C PHE A 140 15.24 -4.32 -8.92
N GLY A 141 15.96 -4.30 -10.06
CA GLY A 141 17.38 -4.60 -10.17
C GLY A 141 18.25 -3.35 -10.15
#